data_AF-A0A2W2EAJ6-F1
#
_entry.id   AF-A0A2W2EAJ6-F1
#
_cell.length_a   1.000
_cell.length_b   1.000
_cell.length_c   1.000
_cell.angle_alpha   90.00
_cell.angle_beta   90.00
_cell.angle_gamma   90.00
#
_symmetry.space_group_name_H-M   'P 1'
#
loop_
_entity.id
_entity.type
_entity.pdbx_description
1 polymer ?
#
loop_
_entity_poly.entity_id
_entity_poly.type
_entity_poly.pdbx_seq_one_letter_code
_entity_poly.pdbx_strand_id
1 'polypeptide(L)'
;MIMTVIDESDTPAEIDRLLTRHPEFGDGAAIERRNLARLRVGLTALGACRPDLAPAAAAMAAADNAILRPLLRDPVVRNAFEAALQEDGCRAVLGPGPDLTRFLPTDDPAPADDPHPAGTGPSQRHAGPVQHAWPGLGPAWVWTDIANDSDPFRARLWELLARSFPSPTAVAPIAPTPESLAGLRQGAELLSALMPQVASQVLARIGLVVLASDDSLDGPLYSKAGGDGFPATIFIAPQQLRNPWDAAGTILHEGLHLVLFEIIRCGALVFERTDPEADVVPIPWRVARWSVMRVLFALHVYVHTVLFQAASRNAEPWIRDQYGEPPPGAAVSIPTRGLEGAQRYATPLARASYLGEQLERRFAHLLTPYGRQFTMWLVDALERIAPGVRAAWSAADESASSAPRAATGAMADAGRYRAVEPTGALSLADQRRLVLGTASPPRVHWLNLSSWLIFALCDGRDYATLRAGYTEAVAGAVGPEEAGRQFQSGLRQLVEAGLVQADGAAGR
;
A
#
# COMPACT_ATOMS: atom_id res chain seq x y z
N MET A 1 -38.58 -32.40 7.18
CA MET A 1 -37.29 -32.98 6.74
C MET A 1 -36.93 -32.36 5.39
N ILE A 2 -36.33 -31.17 5.42
CA ILE A 2 -35.58 -30.60 4.31
C ILE A 2 -34.27 -30.19 4.97
N MET A 3 -33.34 -31.15 4.99
CA MET A 3 -31.95 -30.90 5.29
C MET A 3 -31.35 -30.31 4.02
N THR A 4 -31.17 -28.99 3.99
CA THR A 4 -30.23 -28.39 3.04
C THR A 4 -28.89 -28.33 3.75
N VAL A 5 -28.14 -29.40 3.55
CA VAL A 5 -26.70 -29.49 3.78
C VAL A 5 -26.02 -28.47 2.87
N ILE A 6 -25.36 -27.45 3.44
CA ILE A 6 -24.15 -26.86 2.88
C ILE A 6 -23.33 -26.35 4.09
N ASP A 7 -22.28 -27.07 4.44
CA ASP A 7 -21.14 -26.49 5.17
C ASP A 7 -19.87 -27.04 4.49
N GLU A 8 -19.65 -26.58 3.26
CA GLU A 8 -18.35 -26.66 2.61
C GLU A 8 -17.63 -25.37 2.97
N SER A 9 -16.73 -25.42 3.94
CA SER A 9 -15.79 -24.32 4.20
C SER A 9 -15.03 -24.02 2.90
N ASP A 10 -14.98 -22.75 2.48
CA ASP A 10 -14.21 -22.32 1.31
C ASP A 10 -12.78 -22.90 1.38
N THR A 11 -12.32 -23.50 0.29
CA THR A 11 -10.94 -24.02 0.19
C THR A 11 -9.92 -22.88 0.21
N PRO A 12 -8.66 -23.11 0.66
CA PRO A 12 -7.62 -22.08 0.58
C PRO A 12 -7.47 -21.46 -0.81
N ALA A 13 -7.65 -22.23 -1.88
CA ALA A 13 -7.61 -21.76 -3.26
C ALA A 13 -8.78 -20.83 -3.65
N GLU A 14 -9.96 -21.00 -3.05
CA GLU A 14 -11.09 -20.08 -3.23
C GLU A 14 -10.86 -18.77 -2.51
N ILE A 15 -10.29 -18.81 -1.31
CA ILE A 15 -10.01 -17.61 -0.52
C ILE A 15 -8.84 -16.82 -1.13
N ASP A 16 -7.81 -17.50 -1.65
CA ASP A 16 -6.75 -16.89 -2.47
C ASP A 16 -7.36 -16.10 -3.64
N ARG A 17 -8.31 -16.68 -4.38
CA ARG A 17 -9.06 -15.97 -5.44
C ARG A 17 -9.92 -14.83 -4.91
N LEU A 18 -10.56 -14.98 -3.75
CA LEU A 18 -11.42 -13.95 -3.17
C LEU A 18 -10.61 -12.71 -2.75
N LEU A 19 -9.49 -12.91 -2.05
CA LEU A 19 -8.60 -11.84 -1.62
C LEU A 19 -7.98 -11.10 -2.81
N THR A 20 -7.88 -11.72 -3.97
CA THR A 20 -7.28 -11.11 -5.16
C THR A 20 -8.27 -10.51 -6.16
N ARG A 21 -9.58 -10.64 -5.91
CA ARG A 21 -10.63 -10.13 -6.80
C ARG A 21 -11.30 -8.86 -6.33
N HIS A 22 -11.01 -8.40 -5.11
CA HIS A 22 -11.62 -7.17 -4.62
C HIS A 22 -11.13 -5.97 -5.44
N PRO A 23 -12.00 -5.23 -6.16
CA PRO A 23 -11.57 -4.24 -7.16
C PRO A 23 -10.70 -3.11 -6.58
N GLU A 24 -10.92 -2.77 -5.30
CA GLU A 24 -10.20 -1.68 -4.63
C GLU A 24 -8.91 -2.12 -3.93
N PHE A 25 -8.83 -3.37 -3.47
CA PHE A 25 -7.83 -3.81 -2.48
C PHE A 25 -7.11 -5.11 -2.83
N GLY A 26 -7.76 -5.93 -3.65
CA GLY A 26 -7.31 -7.26 -4.01
C GLY A 26 -6.87 -7.37 -5.45
N ASP A 27 -7.45 -6.61 -6.39
CA ASP A 27 -7.09 -6.71 -7.81
C ASP A 27 -5.74 -6.04 -8.07
N GLY A 28 -4.71 -6.89 -8.22
CA GLY A 28 -3.34 -6.44 -8.41
C GLY A 28 -3.16 -5.57 -9.65
N ALA A 29 -3.89 -5.82 -10.73
CA ALA A 29 -3.83 -5.05 -11.95
C ALA A 29 -4.53 -3.70 -11.79
N ALA A 30 -5.66 -3.65 -11.07
CA ALA A 30 -6.33 -2.39 -10.76
C ALA A 30 -5.46 -1.50 -9.85
N ILE A 31 -4.81 -2.07 -8.83
CA ILE A 31 -3.85 -1.36 -7.98
C ILE A 31 -2.69 -0.79 -8.80
N GLU A 32 -2.11 -1.58 -9.72
CA GLU A 32 -1.03 -1.11 -10.59
C GLU A 32 -1.50 0.02 -11.51
N ARG A 33 -2.67 -0.11 -12.16
CA ARG A 33 -3.24 0.95 -13.01
C ARG A 33 -3.41 2.26 -12.24
N ARG A 34 -3.85 2.20 -10.98
CA ARG A 34 -3.98 3.38 -10.12
C ARG A 34 -2.63 4.02 -9.82
N ASN A 35 -1.61 3.23 -9.49
CA ASN A 35 -0.28 3.76 -9.21
C ASN A 35 0.43 4.32 -10.45
N LEU A 36 0.20 3.73 -11.63
CA LEU A 36 0.65 4.29 -12.90
C LEU A 36 -0.04 5.61 -13.23
N ALA A 37 -1.35 5.71 -12.99
CA ALA A 37 -2.08 6.97 -13.15
C ALA A 37 -1.55 8.06 -12.22
N ARG A 38 -1.29 7.72 -10.94
CA ARG A 38 -0.66 8.62 -9.97
C ARG A 38 0.72 9.08 -10.43
N LEU A 39 1.54 8.17 -10.96
CA LEU A 39 2.86 8.50 -11.47
C LEU A 39 2.78 9.50 -12.62
N ARG A 40 1.91 9.26 -13.63
CA ARG A 40 1.73 10.16 -14.77
C ARG A 40 1.26 11.54 -14.34
N VAL A 41 0.18 11.61 -13.57
CA VAL A 41 -0.39 12.88 -13.11
C VAL A 41 0.57 13.62 -12.19
N GLY A 42 1.28 12.90 -11.31
CA GLY A 42 2.30 13.49 -10.45
C GLY A 42 3.47 14.05 -11.23
N LEU A 43 3.96 13.35 -12.27
CA LEU A 43 5.01 13.87 -13.15
C LEU A 43 4.54 15.13 -13.89
N THR A 44 3.33 15.13 -14.45
CA THR A 44 2.75 16.32 -15.08
C THR A 44 2.66 17.50 -14.10
N ALA A 45 2.19 17.26 -12.87
CA ALA A 45 2.12 18.26 -11.82
C ALA A 45 3.51 18.81 -11.46
N LEU A 46 4.49 17.94 -11.21
CA LEU A 46 5.86 18.35 -10.90
C LEU A 46 6.51 19.14 -12.05
N GLY A 47 6.35 18.69 -13.30
CA GLY A 47 6.88 19.38 -14.47
C GLY A 47 6.28 20.78 -14.68
N ALA A 48 5.03 21.00 -14.26
CA ALA A 48 4.42 22.33 -14.29
C ALA A 48 5.02 23.31 -13.27
N CYS A 49 5.64 22.79 -12.19
CA CYS A 49 6.22 23.58 -11.09
C CYS A 49 7.74 23.73 -11.21
N ARG A 50 8.39 22.77 -11.88
CA ARG A 50 9.84 22.59 -11.94
C ARG A 50 10.30 22.63 -13.39
N PRO A 51 10.70 23.81 -13.91
CA PRO A 51 11.14 23.95 -15.31
C PRO A 51 12.32 23.03 -15.68
N ASP A 52 13.18 22.73 -14.70
CA ASP A 52 14.30 21.79 -14.83
C ASP A 52 13.86 20.34 -15.07
N LEU A 53 12.69 19.96 -14.53
CA LEU A 53 12.13 18.62 -14.65
C LEU A 53 11.14 18.50 -15.82
N ALA A 54 10.60 19.61 -16.32
CA ALA A 54 9.49 19.63 -17.27
C ALA A 54 9.67 18.74 -18.51
N PRO A 55 10.82 18.73 -19.21
CA PRO A 55 11.01 17.87 -20.38
C PRO A 55 10.95 16.38 -20.04
N ALA A 56 11.72 15.95 -19.04
CA ALA A 56 11.78 14.54 -18.61
C ALA A 56 10.43 14.08 -18.02
N ALA A 57 9.77 14.93 -17.23
CA ALA A 57 8.45 14.64 -16.70
C ALA A 57 7.39 14.50 -17.80
N ALA A 58 7.39 15.36 -18.83
CA ALA A 58 6.47 15.27 -19.96
C ALA A 58 6.70 13.98 -20.76
N ALA A 59 7.96 13.65 -21.06
CA ALA A 59 8.33 12.42 -21.76
C ALA A 59 7.86 11.18 -20.98
N MET A 60 8.15 11.11 -19.68
CA MET A 60 7.75 9.99 -18.83
C MET A 60 6.24 9.92 -18.62
N ALA A 61 5.55 11.05 -18.41
CA ALA A 61 4.10 11.07 -18.26
C ALA A 61 3.37 10.58 -19.53
N ALA A 62 3.99 10.72 -20.71
CA ALA A 62 3.48 10.20 -21.98
C ALA A 62 3.90 8.74 -22.26
N ALA A 63 5.03 8.28 -21.73
CA ALA A 63 5.60 6.96 -21.99
C ALA A 63 4.66 5.78 -21.71
N ASP A 64 4.79 4.68 -22.46
CA ASP A 64 3.96 3.48 -22.27
C ASP A 64 4.13 2.82 -20.90
N ASN A 65 3.13 2.06 -20.47
CA ASN A 65 3.17 1.33 -19.20
C ASN A 65 4.37 0.37 -19.09
N ALA A 66 4.90 -0.13 -20.22
CA ALA A 66 6.10 -0.96 -20.23
C ALA A 66 7.35 -0.21 -19.75
N ILE A 67 7.43 1.10 -20.01
CA ILE A 67 8.52 1.99 -19.57
C ILE A 67 8.28 2.45 -18.13
N LEU A 68 7.04 2.71 -17.75
CA LEU A 68 6.70 3.22 -16.42
C LEU A 68 6.77 2.17 -15.29
N ARG A 69 6.46 0.91 -15.58
CA ARG A 69 6.48 -0.16 -14.57
C ARG A 69 7.85 -0.32 -13.89
N PRO A 70 8.98 -0.35 -14.63
CA PRO A 70 10.30 -0.37 -13.99
C PRO A 70 10.54 0.82 -13.07
N LEU A 71 10.09 2.03 -13.44
CA LEU A 71 10.23 3.23 -12.59
C LEU A 71 9.41 3.14 -11.30
N LEU A 72 8.18 2.61 -11.40
CA LEU A 72 7.30 2.43 -10.24
C LEU A 72 7.90 1.45 -9.21
N ARG A 73 8.67 0.47 -9.70
CA ARG A 73 9.30 -0.60 -8.90
C ARG A 73 10.74 -0.29 -8.53
N ASP A 74 11.27 0.83 -9.01
CA ASP A 74 12.62 1.26 -8.71
C ASP A 74 12.65 1.99 -7.37
N PRO A 75 13.43 1.51 -6.37
CA PRO A 75 13.43 2.11 -5.05
C PRO A 75 13.89 3.56 -5.03
N VAL A 76 14.88 3.92 -5.86
CA VAL A 76 15.47 5.26 -5.90
C VAL A 76 14.53 6.22 -6.60
N VAL A 77 14.08 5.87 -7.82
CA VAL A 77 13.18 6.74 -8.58
C VAL A 77 11.86 6.92 -7.84
N ARG A 78 11.27 5.85 -7.30
CA ARG A 78 10.02 5.95 -6.56
C ARG A 78 10.19 6.80 -5.32
N ASN A 79 11.27 6.62 -4.56
CA ASN A 79 11.52 7.45 -3.38
C ASN A 79 11.71 8.93 -3.74
N ALA A 80 12.46 9.24 -4.80
CA ALA A 80 12.67 10.61 -5.24
C ALA A 80 11.38 11.26 -5.76
N PHE A 81 10.55 10.50 -6.47
CA PHE A 81 9.24 10.96 -6.92
C PHE A 81 8.30 11.28 -5.75
N GLU A 82 8.24 10.42 -4.73
CA GLU A 82 7.39 10.66 -3.57
C GLU A 82 7.90 11.85 -2.73
N ALA A 83 9.22 12.00 -2.58
CA ALA A 83 9.81 13.15 -1.89
C ALA A 83 9.48 14.48 -2.60
N ALA A 84 9.64 14.52 -3.93
CA ALA A 84 9.31 15.69 -4.74
C ALA A 84 7.84 16.11 -4.60
N LEU A 85 6.90 15.15 -4.55
CA LEU A 85 5.48 15.45 -4.31
C LEU A 85 5.18 15.94 -2.88
N GLN A 86 6.01 15.61 -1.90
CA GLN A 86 5.80 16.00 -0.50
C GLN A 86 6.43 17.36 -0.15
N GLU A 87 7.63 17.64 -0.66
CA GLU A 87 8.40 18.85 -0.39
C GLU A 87 7.67 20.12 -0.83
N ASP A 88 7.16 20.09 -2.05
CA ASP A 88 6.46 21.25 -2.60
C ASP A 88 5.01 21.31 -2.07
N GLY A 89 4.45 20.16 -1.65
CA GLY A 89 3.08 19.90 -1.17
C GLY A 89 2.69 20.51 0.17
N CYS A 90 3.42 20.20 1.25
CA CYS A 90 3.26 20.68 2.62
C CYS A 90 4.14 19.82 3.53
N ARG A 91 5.35 20.29 3.89
CA ARG A 91 6.03 20.15 5.19
C ARG A 91 7.51 20.49 5.02
N ALA A 92 7.90 21.71 5.38
CA ALA A 92 9.28 22.19 5.44
C ALA A 92 10.16 21.52 6.54
N VAL A 93 9.82 20.31 6.99
CA VAL A 93 10.39 19.70 8.21
C VAL A 93 11.50 18.67 7.90
N LEU A 94 11.60 18.16 6.67
CA LEU A 94 12.49 17.03 6.33
C LEU A 94 13.72 17.41 5.48
N GLY A 95 13.96 18.70 5.24
CA GLY A 95 15.02 19.17 4.33
C GLY A 95 14.69 18.94 2.85
N PRO A 96 15.52 19.43 1.91
CA PRO A 96 15.36 19.12 0.50
C PRO A 96 15.62 17.63 0.29
N GLY A 97 14.70 16.94 -0.35
CA GLY A 97 14.89 15.57 -0.75
C GLY A 97 15.70 15.47 -2.03
N PRO A 98 15.80 14.26 -2.59
CA PRO A 98 16.67 13.98 -3.72
C PRO A 98 16.14 14.67 -4.98
N ASP A 99 17.07 15.20 -5.76
CA ASP A 99 16.78 15.82 -7.05
C ASP A 99 16.32 14.75 -8.05
N LEU A 100 15.00 14.68 -8.29
CA LEU A 100 14.36 13.70 -9.18
C LEU A 100 14.93 13.74 -10.61
N THR A 101 15.40 14.90 -11.09
CA THR A 101 15.97 15.04 -12.44
C THR A 101 17.17 14.12 -12.67
N ARG A 102 17.90 13.76 -11.61
CA ARG A 102 19.07 12.88 -11.67
C ARG A 102 18.74 11.41 -11.88
N PHE A 103 17.49 11.03 -11.64
CA PHE A 103 17.08 9.62 -11.58
C PHE A 103 16.05 9.25 -12.66
N LEU A 104 15.44 10.24 -13.32
CA LEU A 104 14.60 9.97 -14.48
C LEU A 104 15.49 9.70 -15.70
N PRO A 105 15.15 8.69 -16.52
CA PRO A 105 15.83 8.48 -17.78
C PRO A 105 15.61 9.71 -18.67
N THR A 106 16.70 10.29 -19.15
CA THR A 106 16.69 11.33 -20.18
C THR A 106 16.51 10.68 -21.56
N ASP A 107 16.13 11.46 -22.57
CA ASP A 107 15.89 11.03 -23.96
C ASP A 107 17.11 10.41 -24.68
N ASP A 108 18.17 10.05 -23.97
CA ASP A 108 19.23 9.23 -24.55
C ASP A 108 18.65 7.84 -24.80
N PRO A 109 18.49 7.41 -26.06
CA PRO A 109 18.12 6.04 -26.35
C PRO A 109 19.17 5.17 -25.66
N ALA A 110 18.71 4.20 -24.87
CA ALA A 110 19.59 3.17 -24.33
C ALA A 110 20.50 2.72 -25.48
N PRO A 111 21.84 2.70 -25.29
CA PRO A 111 22.75 2.33 -26.36
C PRO A 111 22.23 1.06 -27.04
N ALA A 112 22.37 0.94 -28.36
CA ALA A 112 21.95 -0.27 -29.07
C ALA A 112 22.57 -1.56 -28.48
N ASP A 113 23.67 -1.39 -27.73
CA ASP A 113 24.40 -2.42 -27.00
C ASP A 113 24.12 -2.43 -25.48
N ASP A 114 23.01 -1.83 -25.00
CA ASP A 114 22.63 -1.92 -23.59
C ASP A 114 22.44 -3.41 -23.22
N PRO A 115 23.32 -3.96 -22.35
CA PRO A 115 23.27 -5.37 -22.00
C PRO A 115 22.03 -5.72 -21.16
N HIS A 116 21.28 -4.73 -20.70
CA HIS A 116 20.12 -4.94 -19.84
C HIS A 116 18.85 -5.23 -20.63
N PRO A 117 18.11 -6.30 -20.29
CA PRO A 117 16.87 -6.63 -20.96
C PRO A 117 15.82 -5.51 -20.80
N ALA A 118 14.92 -5.41 -21.78
CA ALA A 118 13.76 -4.51 -21.70
C ALA A 118 12.98 -4.75 -20.40
N GLY A 119 12.66 -3.68 -19.68
CA GLY A 119 12.00 -3.76 -18.38
C GLY A 119 12.93 -3.70 -17.15
N THR A 120 14.25 -3.57 -17.35
CA THR A 120 15.21 -3.33 -16.26
C THR A 120 15.05 -1.92 -15.68
N GLY A 121 14.84 -1.84 -14.37
CA GLY A 121 14.69 -0.57 -13.63
C GLY A 121 16.01 0.21 -13.53
N PRO A 122 15.97 1.56 -13.38
CA PRO A 122 17.18 2.39 -13.35
C PRO A 122 18.25 1.90 -12.36
N SER A 123 17.94 1.78 -11.07
CA SER A 123 18.87 1.29 -10.03
C SER A 123 19.48 -0.06 -10.37
N GLN A 124 18.71 -0.96 -11.01
CA GLN A 124 19.18 -2.28 -11.40
C GLN A 124 20.22 -2.23 -12.54
N ARG A 125 20.12 -1.27 -13.46
CA ARG A 125 21.14 -1.08 -14.52
C ARG A 125 22.48 -0.65 -13.97
N HIS A 126 22.48 0.01 -12.81
CA HIS A 126 23.70 0.44 -12.12
C HIS A 126 24.27 -0.66 -11.22
N ALA A 127 23.53 -1.73 -10.92
CA ALA A 127 23.99 -2.81 -10.07
C ALA A 127 25.10 -3.65 -10.73
N GLY A 128 26.14 -3.99 -9.95
CA GLY A 128 27.10 -5.04 -10.29
C GLY A 128 26.40 -6.40 -10.38
N PRO A 129 27.01 -7.40 -11.04
CA PRO A 129 26.31 -8.43 -11.82
C PRO A 129 24.91 -8.78 -11.27
N VAL A 130 23.89 -8.36 -12.00
CA VAL A 130 22.49 -8.44 -11.57
C VAL A 130 22.10 -9.89 -11.27
N GLN A 131 21.72 -10.16 -10.02
CA GLN A 131 21.17 -11.45 -9.60
C GLN A 131 19.66 -11.31 -9.41
N HIS A 132 18.88 -12.14 -10.10
CA HIS A 132 17.43 -12.17 -9.91
C HIS A 132 17.06 -13.02 -8.70
N ALA A 133 16.16 -12.53 -7.85
CA ALA A 133 15.75 -13.24 -6.65
C ALA A 133 14.90 -14.49 -6.97
N TRP A 134 14.07 -14.41 -8.00
CA TRP A 134 13.21 -15.50 -8.49
C TRP A 134 12.92 -15.35 -10.00
N PRO A 135 13.84 -15.83 -10.87
CA PRO A 135 13.69 -15.69 -12.32
C PRO A 135 12.32 -16.19 -12.82
N GLY A 136 11.61 -15.36 -13.59
CA GLY A 136 10.33 -15.73 -14.22
C GLY A 136 9.08 -15.54 -13.34
N LEU A 137 9.22 -15.32 -12.03
CA LEU A 137 8.07 -15.11 -11.13
C LEU A 137 7.82 -13.63 -10.77
N GLY A 138 8.76 -12.74 -11.08
CA GLY A 138 8.65 -11.32 -10.78
C GLY A 138 9.91 -10.54 -11.17
N PRO A 139 9.92 -9.21 -10.97
CA PRO A 139 11.00 -8.32 -11.41
C PRO A 139 12.16 -8.24 -10.39
N ALA A 140 12.03 -8.84 -9.21
CA ALA A 140 12.94 -8.64 -8.11
C ALA A 140 14.38 -9.04 -8.43
N TRP A 141 15.32 -8.17 -8.07
CA TRP A 141 16.75 -8.44 -8.07
C TRP A 141 17.31 -8.34 -6.65
N VAL A 142 18.47 -8.95 -6.42
CA VAL A 142 19.15 -8.98 -5.12
C VAL A 142 20.29 -7.97 -5.12
N TRP A 143 20.40 -7.17 -4.07
CA TRP A 143 21.48 -6.20 -3.94
C TRP A 143 22.85 -6.90 -3.88
N THR A 144 23.72 -6.64 -4.87
CA THR A 144 25.08 -7.20 -5.03
C THR A 144 26.23 -6.17 -4.98
N ASP A 145 25.89 -4.91 -4.65
CA ASP A 145 26.71 -3.69 -4.66
C ASP A 145 26.82 -3.04 -6.05
N ILE A 146 26.98 -1.71 -6.07
CA ILE A 146 27.11 -0.91 -7.30
C ILE A 146 28.60 -0.55 -7.46
N ALA A 147 29.18 -0.93 -8.61
CA ALA A 147 30.62 -0.91 -8.81
C ALA A 147 31.27 0.48 -8.72
N ASN A 148 30.52 1.56 -8.99
CA ASN A 148 31.05 2.93 -9.04
C ASN A 148 30.69 3.72 -7.77
N ASP A 149 31.70 4.13 -6.98
CA ASP A 149 31.55 4.94 -5.76
C ASP A 149 30.93 6.32 -6.02
N SER A 150 31.07 6.85 -7.23
CA SER A 150 30.52 8.16 -7.63
C SER A 150 29.10 8.10 -8.20
N ASP A 151 28.50 6.91 -8.26
CA ASP A 151 27.18 6.71 -8.85
C ASP A 151 26.07 7.29 -7.96
N PRO A 152 25.22 8.21 -8.47
CA PRO A 152 24.14 8.80 -7.68
C PRO A 152 23.10 7.77 -7.22
N PHE A 153 22.84 6.69 -7.99
CA PHE A 153 21.94 5.62 -7.57
C PHE A 153 22.51 4.85 -6.38
N ARG A 154 23.82 4.58 -6.40
CA ARG A 154 24.50 3.95 -5.26
C ARG A 154 24.42 4.80 -4.01
N ALA A 155 24.82 6.06 -4.11
CA ALA A 155 24.79 6.98 -2.98
C ALA A 155 23.39 7.04 -2.37
N ARG A 156 22.35 7.10 -3.21
CA ARG A 156 20.97 7.14 -2.74
C ARG A 156 20.53 5.81 -2.11
N LEU A 157 20.80 4.65 -2.72
CA LEU A 157 20.46 3.36 -2.13
C LEU A 157 21.08 3.17 -0.74
N TRP A 158 22.34 3.55 -0.56
CA TRP A 158 23.01 3.51 0.74
C TRP A 158 22.38 4.47 1.77
N GLU A 159 21.96 5.66 1.34
CA GLU A 159 21.21 6.59 2.20
C GLU A 159 19.86 6.00 2.64
N LEU A 160 19.11 5.38 1.72
CA LEU A 160 17.83 4.73 2.04
C LEU A 160 18.03 3.54 2.98
N LEU A 161 19.11 2.77 2.81
CA LEU A 161 19.49 1.68 3.71
C LEU A 161 19.79 2.21 5.11
N ALA A 162 20.64 3.23 5.22
CA ALA A 162 21.01 3.83 6.51
C ALA A 162 19.80 4.39 7.27
N ARG A 163 18.85 5.00 6.57
CA ARG A 163 17.58 5.46 7.17
C ARG A 163 16.68 4.32 7.62
N SER A 164 16.77 3.18 6.93
CA SER A 164 15.99 1.98 7.27
C SER A 164 16.53 1.28 8.52
N PHE A 165 17.81 1.44 8.85
CA PHE A 165 18.46 0.84 10.01
C PHE A 165 19.25 1.89 10.79
N PRO A 166 18.60 2.66 11.69
CA PRO A 166 19.24 3.76 12.42
C PRO A 166 20.27 3.32 13.49
N SER A 167 20.65 2.04 13.51
CA SER A 167 21.64 1.50 14.43
C SER A 167 23.03 2.12 14.17
N PRO A 168 23.83 2.44 15.21
CA PRO A 168 25.16 3.02 15.06
C PRO A 168 26.15 2.11 14.33
N THR A 169 25.89 0.79 14.27
CA THR A 169 26.58 -0.12 13.37
C THR A 169 25.82 -0.16 12.05
N ALA A 170 26.34 0.50 11.02
CA ALA A 170 25.74 0.48 9.69
C ALA A 170 25.56 -0.97 9.22
N VAL A 171 24.32 -1.37 8.98
CA VAL A 171 24.00 -2.67 8.38
C VAL A 171 24.43 -2.61 6.92
N ALA A 172 25.59 -3.20 6.61
CA ALA A 172 25.99 -3.40 5.23
C ALA A 172 25.14 -4.51 4.59
N PRO A 173 24.73 -4.39 3.32
CA PRO A 173 24.13 -5.49 2.60
C PRO A 173 25.07 -6.70 2.60
N ILE A 174 24.51 -7.88 2.86
CA ILE A 174 25.22 -9.14 2.78
C ILE A 174 25.25 -9.57 1.31
N ALA A 175 26.44 -9.85 0.78
CA ALA A 175 26.57 -10.38 -0.56
C ALA A 175 25.81 -11.72 -0.70
N PRO A 176 25.00 -11.91 -1.75
CA PRO A 176 24.26 -13.15 -1.94
C PRO A 176 25.19 -14.33 -2.20
N THR A 177 24.86 -15.48 -1.64
CA THR A 177 25.51 -16.76 -1.92
C THR A 177 24.61 -17.61 -2.83
N PRO A 178 25.14 -18.65 -3.51
CA PRO A 178 24.31 -19.57 -4.28
C PRO A 178 23.16 -20.18 -3.46
N GLU A 179 23.40 -20.45 -2.18
CA GLU A 179 22.40 -21.00 -1.26
C GLU A 179 21.31 -19.99 -0.94
N SER A 180 21.64 -18.71 -0.70
CA SER A 180 20.62 -17.69 -0.43
C SER A 180 19.76 -17.41 -1.67
N LEU A 181 20.36 -17.40 -2.87
CA LEU A 181 19.64 -17.28 -4.13
C LEU A 181 18.71 -18.48 -4.38
N ALA A 182 19.19 -19.70 -4.09
CA ALA A 182 18.36 -20.90 -4.18
C ALA A 182 17.18 -20.86 -3.18
N GLY A 183 17.41 -20.41 -1.95
CA GLY A 183 16.37 -20.26 -0.93
C GLY A 183 15.31 -19.21 -1.31
N LEU A 184 15.71 -18.08 -1.88
CA LEU A 184 14.77 -17.07 -2.42
C LEU A 184 13.90 -17.65 -3.52
N ARG A 185 14.52 -18.34 -4.50
CA ARG A 185 13.81 -18.98 -5.60
C ARG A 185 12.82 -20.03 -5.08
N GLN A 186 13.28 -20.95 -4.23
CA GLN A 186 12.44 -22.01 -3.68
C GLN A 186 11.27 -21.46 -2.85
N GLY A 187 11.50 -20.42 -2.05
CA GLY A 187 10.44 -19.75 -1.30
C GLY A 187 9.38 -19.11 -2.20
N ALA A 188 9.80 -18.43 -3.28
CA ALA A 188 8.89 -17.82 -4.26
C ALA A 188 8.09 -18.87 -5.07
N GLU A 189 8.74 -19.96 -5.48
CA GLU A 189 8.09 -21.08 -6.17
C GLU A 189 7.05 -21.76 -5.27
N LEU A 190 7.42 -22.06 -4.02
CA LEU A 190 6.51 -22.65 -3.03
C LEU A 190 5.31 -21.73 -2.75
N LEU A 191 5.55 -20.43 -2.57
CA LEU A 191 4.47 -19.45 -2.38
C LEU A 191 3.52 -19.44 -3.59
N SER A 192 4.08 -19.51 -4.81
CA SER A 192 3.30 -19.55 -6.06
C SER A 192 2.50 -20.85 -6.22
N ALA A 193 3.01 -21.97 -5.71
CA ALA A 193 2.29 -23.24 -5.70
C ALA A 193 1.11 -23.24 -4.72
N LEU A 194 1.29 -22.65 -3.54
CA LEU A 194 0.28 -22.65 -2.47
C LEU A 194 -0.83 -21.62 -2.68
N MET A 195 -0.46 -20.42 -3.15
CA MET A 195 -1.34 -19.24 -3.22
C MET A 195 -1.07 -18.47 -4.52
N PRO A 196 -1.33 -19.05 -5.70
CA PRO A 196 -0.88 -18.51 -6.98
C PRO A 196 -1.34 -17.07 -7.24
N GLN A 197 -2.54 -16.69 -6.79
CA GLN A 197 -3.07 -15.36 -7.05
C GLN A 197 -2.40 -14.31 -6.15
N VAL A 198 -2.33 -14.55 -4.84
CA VAL A 198 -1.65 -13.64 -3.89
C VAL A 198 -0.14 -13.59 -4.20
N ALA A 199 0.49 -14.72 -4.51
CA ALA A 199 1.90 -14.80 -4.86
C ALA A 199 2.24 -13.91 -6.05
N SER A 200 1.48 -14.01 -7.14
CA SER A 200 1.68 -13.17 -8.33
C SER A 200 1.67 -11.68 -7.99
N GLN A 201 0.77 -11.27 -7.09
CA GLN A 201 0.69 -9.86 -6.67
C GLN A 201 1.86 -9.41 -5.80
N VAL A 202 2.21 -10.22 -4.81
CA VAL A 202 3.33 -9.93 -3.90
C VAL A 202 4.63 -9.87 -4.68
N LEU A 203 4.93 -10.90 -5.48
CA LEU A 203 6.18 -11.01 -6.22
C LEU A 203 6.32 -9.91 -7.27
N ALA A 204 5.22 -9.44 -7.87
CA ALA A 204 5.24 -8.34 -8.85
C ALA A 204 5.58 -6.96 -8.26
N ARG A 205 5.46 -6.78 -6.93
CA ARG A 205 5.66 -5.49 -6.24
C ARG A 205 7.01 -5.37 -5.54
N ILE A 206 7.72 -6.47 -5.39
CA ILE A 206 9.09 -6.46 -4.88
C ILE A 206 10.02 -6.17 -6.06
N GLY A 207 10.65 -5.00 -6.02
CA GLY A 207 11.68 -4.61 -6.98
C GLY A 207 13.08 -5.00 -6.52
N LEU A 208 13.35 -4.91 -5.21
CA LEU A 208 14.66 -5.15 -4.63
C LEU A 208 14.58 -6.06 -3.39
N VAL A 209 15.46 -7.05 -3.32
CA VAL A 209 15.71 -7.86 -2.12
C VAL A 209 17.08 -7.50 -1.58
N VAL A 210 17.13 -7.13 -0.30
CA VAL A 210 18.38 -6.86 0.40
C VAL A 210 18.59 -7.94 1.45
N LEU A 211 19.71 -8.65 1.35
CA LEU A 211 20.12 -9.56 2.41
C LEU A 211 20.79 -8.74 3.51
N ALA A 212 20.27 -8.82 4.72
CA ALA A 212 20.74 -7.99 5.82
C ALA A 212 20.62 -8.75 7.15
N SER A 213 21.53 -8.48 8.07
CA SER A 213 21.46 -8.92 9.46
C SER A 213 21.65 -7.72 10.36
N ASP A 214 20.80 -7.59 11.37
CA ASP A 214 20.90 -6.55 12.39
C ASP A 214 20.56 -7.18 13.73
N ASP A 215 21.36 -6.93 14.76
CA ASP A 215 21.07 -7.34 16.13
C ASP A 215 20.66 -6.09 16.90
N SER A 216 19.37 -5.76 16.81
CA SER A 216 18.79 -4.57 17.45
C SER A 216 18.37 -4.84 18.89
N LEU A 217 18.02 -3.79 19.64
CA LEU A 217 17.42 -3.92 20.98
C LEU A 217 16.10 -4.72 20.97
N ASP A 218 15.40 -4.76 19.85
CA ASP A 218 14.17 -5.55 19.65
C ASP A 218 14.45 -7.00 19.23
N GLY A 219 15.73 -7.39 19.16
CA GLY A 219 16.21 -8.70 18.75
C GLY A 219 16.80 -8.72 17.33
N PRO A 220 17.19 -9.93 16.87
CA PRO A 220 17.73 -10.10 15.52
C PRO A 220 16.67 -9.75 14.47
N LEU A 221 17.09 -9.03 13.44
CA LEU A 221 16.31 -8.82 12.23
C LEU A 221 16.05 -10.18 11.58
N TYR A 222 14.79 -10.50 11.36
CA TYR A 222 14.37 -11.63 10.54
C TYR A 222 14.02 -11.17 9.14
N SER A 223 13.16 -10.16 9.05
CA SER A 223 12.73 -9.54 7.81
C SER A 223 12.15 -8.15 8.08
N LYS A 224 12.06 -7.33 7.03
CA LYS A 224 11.44 -5.99 7.07
C LYS A 224 11.04 -5.52 5.67
N ALA A 225 9.91 -4.86 5.54
CA ALA A 225 9.56 -4.10 4.35
C ALA A 225 10.13 -2.66 4.46
N GLY A 226 10.69 -2.15 3.36
CA GLY A 226 11.25 -0.80 3.32
C GLY A 226 10.19 0.33 3.37
N GLY A 227 8.97 0.03 2.95
CA GLY A 227 7.85 0.97 2.96
C GLY A 227 8.10 2.26 2.17
N ASP A 228 7.54 3.38 2.62
CA ASP A 228 7.74 4.67 1.95
C ASP A 228 9.20 5.16 2.03
N GLY A 229 9.92 4.77 3.08
CA GLY A 229 11.33 5.13 3.28
C GLY A 229 12.28 4.43 2.30
N PHE A 230 11.93 3.22 1.86
CA PHE A 230 12.68 2.45 0.86
C PHE A 230 11.71 1.63 0.00
N PRO A 231 11.03 2.28 -0.98
CA PRO A 231 9.94 1.68 -1.73
C PRO A 231 10.34 0.43 -2.52
N ALA A 232 9.39 -0.48 -2.73
CA ALA A 232 9.58 -1.72 -3.49
C ALA A 232 10.69 -2.65 -2.96
N THR A 233 11.19 -2.42 -1.73
CA THR A 233 12.29 -3.18 -1.14
C THR A 233 11.84 -4.04 0.04
N ILE A 234 12.36 -5.26 0.09
CA ILE A 234 12.29 -6.11 1.28
C ILE A 234 13.70 -6.45 1.78
N PHE A 235 13.83 -6.56 3.09
CA PHE A 235 15.03 -7.01 3.79
C PHE A 235 14.78 -8.41 4.33
N ILE A 236 15.71 -9.32 4.10
CA ILE A 236 15.60 -10.71 4.57
C ILE A 236 16.93 -11.14 5.19
N ALA A 237 16.87 -11.69 6.40
CA ALA A 237 18.03 -12.33 7.01
C ALA A 237 18.32 -13.68 6.32
N PRO A 238 19.57 -13.98 5.93
CA PRO A 238 19.90 -15.23 5.23
C PRO A 238 19.44 -16.51 5.94
N GLN A 239 19.28 -16.47 7.27
CA GLN A 239 18.78 -17.58 8.08
C GLN A 239 17.34 -17.95 7.72
N GLN A 240 16.50 -16.99 7.31
CA GLN A 240 15.13 -17.24 6.85
C GLN A 240 15.06 -17.96 5.50
N LEU A 241 16.18 -18.01 4.76
CA LEU A 241 16.26 -18.65 3.44
C LEU A 241 16.69 -20.11 3.50
N ARG A 242 16.97 -20.64 4.69
CA ARG A 242 17.43 -22.02 4.88
C ARG A 242 16.29 -23.05 4.75
N ASN A 243 15.06 -22.63 5.00
CA ASN A 243 13.87 -23.46 4.89
C ASN A 243 12.91 -22.81 3.86
N PRO A 244 12.46 -23.52 2.82
CA PRO A 244 11.57 -22.96 1.81
C PRO A 244 10.25 -22.40 2.36
N TRP A 245 9.69 -23.01 3.41
CA TRP A 245 8.44 -22.56 4.03
C TRP A 245 8.60 -21.25 4.79
N ASP A 246 9.72 -21.09 5.51
CA ASP A 246 10.05 -19.84 6.19
C ASP A 246 10.37 -18.73 5.17
N ALA A 247 11.08 -19.06 4.10
CA ALA A 247 11.35 -18.15 3.00
C ALA A 247 10.04 -17.69 2.32
N ALA A 248 9.14 -18.61 1.97
CA ALA A 248 7.84 -18.32 1.39
C ALA A 248 6.99 -17.44 2.31
N GLY A 249 6.93 -17.77 3.60
CA GLY A 249 6.22 -16.99 4.62
C GLY A 249 6.78 -15.58 4.78
N THR A 250 8.11 -15.43 4.73
CA THR A 250 8.81 -14.14 4.83
C THR A 250 8.55 -13.27 3.59
N ILE A 251 8.69 -13.84 2.39
CA ILE A 251 8.40 -13.15 1.12
C ILE A 251 6.94 -12.68 1.09
N LEU A 252 6.01 -13.55 1.49
CA LEU A 252 4.60 -13.20 1.63
C LEU A 252 4.41 -12.03 2.61
N HIS A 253 4.96 -12.14 3.82
CA HIS A 253 4.78 -11.13 4.88
C HIS A 253 5.24 -9.74 4.43
N GLU A 254 6.48 -9.63 3.96
CA GLU A 254 7.04 -8.32 3.60
C GLU A 254 6.45 -7.81 2.28
N GLY A 255 6.17 -8.70 1.34
CA GLY A 255 5.49 -8.35 0.10
C GLY A 255 4.09 -7.80 0.29
N LEU A 256 3.32 -8.31 1.25
CA LEU A 256 1.98 -7.79 1.58
C LEU A 256 2.04 -6.38 2.17
N HIS A 257 3.08 -6.03 2.92
CA HIS A 257 3.28 -4.64 3.33
C HIS A 257 3.46 -3.75 2.10
N LEU A 258 4.27 -4.17 1.12
CA LEU A 258 4.45 -3.42 -0.14
C LEU A 258 3.15 -3.31 -0.95
N VAL A 259 2.33 -4.36 -1.01
CA VAL A 259 0.96 -4.30 -1.59
C VAL A 259 0.14 -3.22 -0.91
N LEU A 260 0.15 -3.16 0.42
CA LEU A 260 -0.64 -2.19 1.16
C LEU A 260 -0.12 -0.75 0.98
N PHE A 261 1.20 -0.55 0.90
CA PHE A 261 1.76 0.77 0.54
C PHE A 261 1.23 1.27 -0.81
N GLU A 262 1.06 0.38 -1.80
CA GLU A 262 0.45 0.75 -3.09
C GLU A 262 -1.05 1.07 -2.98
N ILE A 263 -1.79 0.39 -2.09
CA ILE A 263 -3.23 0.63 -1.86
C ILE A 263 -3.44 1.99 -1.21
N ILE A 264 -2.68 2.33 -0.16
CA ILE A 264 -2.88 3.58 0.60
C ILE A 264 -2.50 4.83 -0.19
N ARG A 265 -1.64 4.70 -1.21
CA ARG A 265 -1.33 5.79 -2.16
C ARG A 265 -2.50 6.16 -3.06
N CYS A 266 -3.53 5.31 -3.10
CA CYS A 266 -4.71 5.48 -3.93
C CYS A 266 -5.98 5.84 -3.14
N GLY A 267 -5.90 5.89 -1.81
CA GLY A 267 -7.02 6.26 -0.95
C GLY A 267 -6.65 6.21 0.53
N ALA A 268 -7.08 7.23 1.28
CA ALA A 268 -6.85 7.31 2.72
C ALA A 268 -7.72 6.30 3.48
N LEU A 269 -7.11 5.43 4.29
CA LEU A 269 -7.84 4.45 5.13
C LEU A 269 -8.27 5.04 6.48
N VAL A 270 -7.53 6.03 7.00
CA VAL A 270 -7.79 6.71 8.27
C VAL A 270 -7.96 8.21 8.03
N PHE A 271 -8.70 8.90 8.89
CA PHE A 271 -8.79 10.37 8.82
C PHE A 271 -7.45 11.01 9.23
N GLU A 272 -7.08 12.13 8.60
CA GLU A 272 -5.78 12.80 8.85
C GLU A 272 -5.63 13.38 10.27
N ARG A 273 -6.75 13.60 10.98
CA ARG A 273 -6.77 14.18 12.33
C ARG A 273 -6.97 13.12 13.41
N THR A 274 -6.06 12.16 13.48
CA THR A 274 -5.97 11.28 14.65
C THR A 274 -5.01 11.88 15.68
N ASP A 275 -5.42 11.92 16.94
CA ASP A 275 -4.54 12.28 18.06
C ASP A 275 -3.56 11.11 18.31
N PRO A 276 -2.25 11.28 18.07
CA PRO A 276 -1.28 10.20 18.17
C PRO A 276 -1.13 9.61 19.58
N GLU A 277 -1.57 10.33 20.63
CA GLU A 277 -1.53 9.85 22.01
C GLU A 277 -2.86 9.20 22.45
N ALA A 278 -3.99 9.68 21.93
CA ALA A 278 -5.32 9.14 22.26
C ALA A 278 -5.76 7.99 21.34
N ASP A 279 -5.38 8.02 20.06
CA ASP A 279 -5.83 7.11 18.99
C ASP A 279 -4.87 5.94 18.76
N VAL A 280 -4.39 5.36 19.87
CA VAL A 280 -3.48 4.22 19.88
C VAL A 280 -4.16 2.96 20.41
N VAL A 281 -4.05 1.89 19.64
CA VAL A 281 -4.60 0.57 19.93
C VAL A 281 -3.64 -0.18 20.86
N PRO A 282 -4.13 -0.69 22.02
CA PRO A 282 -3.33 -1.57 22.87
C PRO A 282 -3.12 -2.91 22.16
N ILE A 283 -1.89 -3.42 22.18
CA ILE A 283 -1.51 -4.67 21.51
C ILE A 283 -1.05 -5.66 22.58
N PRO A 284 -1.90 -6.61 23.02
CA PRO A 284 -1.61 -7.43 24.20
C PRO A 284 -0.35 -8.30 24.12
N TRP A 285 0.18 -8.53 22.92
CA TRP A 285 1.40 -9.31 22.67
C TRP A 285 2.63 -8.45 22.37
N ARG A 286 2.55 -7.13 22.54
CA ARG A 286 3.64 -6.16 22.37
C ARG A 286 3.65 -5.14 23.51
N VAL A 287 4.83 -4.62 23.83
CA VAL A 287 4.97 -3.52 24.79
C VAL A 287 4.48 -2.21 24.18
N ALA A 288 4.83 -1.95 22.91
CA ALA A 288 4.44 -0.75 22.21
C ALA A 288 2.96 -0.78 21.80
N ARG A 289 2.28 0.36 22.02
CA ARG A 289 0.96 0.64 21.45
C ARG A 289 1.10 0.96 19.96
N TRP A 290 0.08 0.66 19.17
CA TRP A 290 0.11 0.86 17.72
C TRP A 290 -0.90 1.90 17.27
N SER A 291 -0.55 2.72 16.28
CA SER A 291 -1.51 3.56 15.59
C SER A 291 -2.54 2.71 14.84
N VAL A 292 -3.72 3.28 14.56
CA VAL A 292 -4.76 2.61 13.75
C VAL A 292 -4.23 2.19 12.37
N MET A 293 -3.40 3.02 11.74
CA MET A 293 -2.77 2.66 10.47
C MET A 293 -1.89 1.41 10.61
N ARG A 294 -1.06 1.34 11.66
CA ARG A 294 -0.24 0.14 11.91
C ARG A 294 -1.08 -1.10 12.21
N VAL A 295 -2.24 -0.93 12.85
CA VAL A 295 -3.21 -2.01 13.07
C VAL A 295 -3.81 -2.52 11.75
N LEU A 296 -4.16 -1.63 10.81
CA LEU A 296 -4.62 -2.02 9.46
C LEU A 296 -3.54 -2.81 8.70
N PHE A 297 -2.29 -2.37 8.77
CA PHE A 297 -1.14 -3.10 8.19
C PHE A 297 -0.99 -4.49 8.79
N ALA A 298 -1.04 -4.60 10.11
CA ALA A 298 -0.92 -5.89 10.79
C ALA A 298 -2.11 -6.81 10.49
N LEU A 299 -3.34 -6.29 10.45
CA LEU A 299 -4.52 -7.08 10.10
C LEU A 299 -4.40 -7.62 8.67
N HIS A 300 -4.02 -6.77 7.71
CA HIS A 300 -3.81 -7.17 6.31
C HIS A 300 -2.86 -8.35 6.19
N VAL A 301 -1.70 -8.27 6.86
CA VAL A 301 -0.71 -9.34 6.83
C VAL A 301 -1.18 -10.59 7.58
N TYR A 302 -1.78 -10.44 8.76
CA TYR A 302 -2.20 -11.61 9.54
C TYR A 302 -3.32 -12.39 8.86
N VAL A 303 -4.29 -11.74 8.20
CA VAL A 303 -5.33 -12.48 7.45
C VAL A 303 -4.72 -13.36 6.37
N HIS A 304 -3.78 -12.83 5.59
CA HIS A 304 -3.07 -13.61 4.57
C HIS A 304 -2.13 -14.66 5.17
N THR A 305 -1.54 -14.42 6.35
CA THR A 305 -0.74 -15.42 7.07
C THR A 305 -1.63 -16.59 7.55
N VAL A 306 -2.86 -16.30 8.01
CA VAL A 306 -3.82 -17.35 8.36
C VAL A 306 -4.17 -18.18 7.12
N LEU A 307 -4.38 -17.54 5.97
CA LEU A 307 -4.59 -18.24 4.70
C LEU A 307 -3.38 -19.10 4.32
N PHE A 308 -2.17 -18.56 4.40
CA PHE A 308 -0.94 -19.32 4.15
C PHE A 308 -0.83 -20.54 5.05
N GLN A 309 -1.12 -20.41 6.34
CA GLN A 309 -1.13 -21.55 7.27
C GLN A 309 -2.22 -22.57 6.95
N ALA A 310 -3.37 -22.14 6.44
CA ALA A 310 -4.40 -23.04 5.93
C ALA A 310 -3.91 -23.77 4.66
N ALA A 311 -3.32 -23.06 3.70
CA ALA A 311 -2.76 -23.63 2.48
C ALA A 311 -1.63 -24.63 2.78
N SER A 312 -0.68 -24.30 3.65
CA SER A 312 0.43 -25.17 4.05
C SER A 312 -0.05 -26.45 4.74
N ARG A 313 -1.09 -26.38 5.58
CA ARG A 313 -1.68 -27.58 6.21
C ARG A 313 -2.37 -28.48 5.19
N ASN A 314 -2.95 -27.90 4.14
CA ASN A 314 -3.63 -28.61 3.07
C ASN A 314 -2.76 -28.82 1.82
N ALA A 315 -1.44 -28.62 1.92
CA ALA A 315 -0.54 -28.73 0.79
C ALA A 315 -0.57 -30.14 0.18
N GLU A 316 -0.63 -30.19 -1.16
CA GLU A 316 -0.65 -31.42 -1.93
C GLU A 316 0.62 -32.27 -1.66
N PRO A 317 0.54 -33.61 -1.77
CA PRO A 317 1.66 -34.49 -1.46
C PRO A 317 2.95 -34.13 -2.21
N TRP A 318 2.87 -33.78 -3.49
CA TRP A 318 4.05 -33.44 -4.29
C TRP A 318 4.77 -32.18 -3.77
N ILE A 319 4.05 -31.23 -3.17
CA ILE A 319 4.64 -30.03 -2.55
C ILE A 319 5.49 -30.46 -1.35
N ARG A 320 4.99 -31.39 -0.53
CA ARG A 320 5.73 -31.92 0.64
C ARG A 320 6.92 -32.76 0.21
N ASP A 321 6.78 -33.55 -0.85
CA ASP A 321 7.87 -34.34 -1.42
C ASP A 321 9.00 -33.43 -1.94
N GLN A 322 8.66 -32.29 -2.54
CA GLN A 322 9.62 -31.35 -3.10
C GLN A 322 10.25 -30.40 -2.06
N TYR A 323 9.47 -29.87 -1.12
CA TYR A 323 9.87 -28.80 -0.21
C TYR A 323 9.99 -29.23 1.27
N GLY A 324 9.71 -30.50 1.57
CA GLY A 324 9.66 -31.04 2.93
C GLY A 324 8.39 -30.67 3.69
N GLU A 325 8.26 -31.18 4.92
CA GLU A 325 7.13 -30.86 5.79
C GLU A 325 7.19 -29.40 6.28
N PRO A 326 6.05 -28.68 6.33
CA PRO A 326 6.01 -27.32 6.86
C PRO A 326 6.38 -27.32 8.35
N PRO A 327 7.30 -26.44 8.79
CA PRO A 327 7.66 -26.36 10.19
C PRO A 327 6.47 -25.85 11.03
N PRO A 328 6.35 -26.30 12.29
CA PRO A 328 5.31 -25.81 13.18
C PRO A 328 5.47 -24.30 13.40
N GLY A 329 4.47 -23.52 13.02
CA GLY A 329 4.51 -22.07 13.17
C GLY A 329 5.26 -21.32 12.07
N ALA A 330 5.43 -21.89 10.88
CA ALA A 330 5.89 -21.16 9.70
C ALA A 330 5.12 -19.82 9.55
N ALA A 331 5.84 -18.76 9.20
CA ALA A 331 5.34 -17.39 9.01
C ALA A 331 4.75 -16.69 10.28
N VAL A 332 5.05 -17.17 11.49
CA VAL A 332 4.54 -16.54 12.73
C VAL A 332 5.48 -15.46 13.26
N SER A 333 4.97 -14.23 13.35
CA SER A 333 5.67 -13.15 14.07
C SER A 333 5.79 -13.49 15.58
N ILE A 334 7.00 -13.39 16.14
CA ILE A 334 7.29 -13.78 17.52
C ILE A 334 6.75 -12.71 18.49
N PRO A 335 5.91 -13.05 19.50
CA PRO A 335 5.44 -12.10 20.50
C PRO A 335 6.56 -11.66 21.44
N THR A 336 6.42 -10.52 22.11
CA THR A 336 7.42 -10.09 23.10
C THR A 336 7.39 -11.05 24.30
N ARG A 337 8.56 -11.55 24.70
CA ARG A 337 8.70 -12.51 25.82
C ARG A 337 8.22 -11.89 27.12
N GLY A 338 7.52 -12.68 27.94
CA GLY A 338 7.09 -12.30 29.29
C GLY A 338 5.78 -11.52 29.40
N LEU A 339 5.08 -11.27 28.30
CA LEU A 339 3.75 -10.64 28.34
C LEU A 339 2.65 -11.68 28.55
N GLU A 340 1.73 -11.43 29.49
CA GLU A 340 0.58 -12.32 29.75
C GLU A 340 -0.28 -12.55 28.50
N GLY A 341 -0.43 -11.53 27.65
CA GLY A 341 -1.17 -11.63 26.39
C GLY A 341 -0.44 -12.43 25.30
N ALA A 342 0.86 -12.74 25.44
CA ALA A 342 1.62 -13.45 24.43
C ALA A 342 1.12 -14.89 24.20
N GLN A 343 0.59 -15.55 25.24
CA GLN A 343 0.03 -16.90 25.12
C GLN A 343 -1.35 -16.88 24.45
N ARG A 344 -2.24 -15.96 24.85
CA ARG A 344 -3.58 -15.82 24.26
C ARG A 344 -3.55 -15.45 22.78
N TYR A 345 -2.56 -14.64 22.39
CA TYR A 345 -2.39 -14.16 21.02
C TYR A 345 -1.14 -14.75 20.35
N ALA A 346 -0.86 -16.04 20.61
CA ALA A 346 0.29 -16.74 20.04
C ALA A 346 0.14 -16.99 18.52
N THR A 347 -1.09 -17.09 18.01
CA THR A 347 -1.36 -17.43 16.60
C THR A 347 -1.74 -16.21 15.76
N PRO A 348 -1.46 -16.22 14.45
CA PRO A 348 -1.94 -15.19 13.53
C PRO A 348 -3.46 -15.04 13.54
N LEU A 349 -4.22 -16.13 13.69
CA LEU A 349 -5.69 -16.10 13.77
C LEU A 349 -6.18 -15.31 14.99
N ALA A 350 -5.64 -15.59 16.17
CA ALA A 350 -6.01 -14.86 17.38
C ALA A 350 -5.71 -13.36 17.26
N ARG A 351 -4.56 -13.02 16.64
CA ARG A 351 -4.17 -11.64 16.39
C ARG A 351 -5.08 -10.96 15.37
N ALA A 352 -5.34 -11.60 14.23
CA ALA A 352 -6.22 -11.07 13.20
C ALA A 352 -7.64 -10.82 13.74
N SER A 353 -8.18 -11.78 14.50
CA SER A 353 -9.48 -11.66 15.15
C SER A 353 -9.53 -10.45 16.11
N TYR A 354 -8.53 -10.29 16.98
CA TYR A 354 -8.45 -9.14 17.88
C TYR A 354 -8.37 -7.80 17.12
N LEU A 355 -7.49 -7.69 16.12
CA LEU A 355 -7.34 -6.44 15.37
C LEU A 355 -8.59 -6.10 14.55
N GLY A 356 -9.24 -7.10 13.96
CA GLY A 356 -10.52 -6.95 13.27
C GLY A 356 -11.61 -6.41 14.19
N GLU A 357 -11.74 -6.98 15.39
CA GLU A 357 -12.68 -6.49 16.40
C GLU A 357 -12.42 -5.03 16.80
N GLN A 358 -11.15 -4.69 17.07
CA GLN A 358 -10.77 -3.33 17.44
C GLN A 358 -11.16 -2.32 16.34
N LEU A 359 -10.93 -2.66 15.07
CA LEU A 359 -11.22 -1.79 13.93
C LEU A 359 -12.72 -1.68 13.61
N GLU A 360 -13.49 -2.74 13.78
CA GLU A 360 -14.93 -2.71 13.51
C GLU A 360 -15.77 -2.11 14.64
N ARG A 361 -15.30 -2.21 15.88
CA ARG A 361 -16.05 -1.72 17.06
C ARG A 361 -15.45 -0.43 17.60
N ARG A 362 -14.32 -0.53 18.29
CA ARG A 362 -13.77 0.55 19.12
C ARG A 362 -13.23 1.72 18.29
N PHE A 363 -12.54 1.43 17.19
CA PHE A 363 -11.82 2.43 16.40
C PHE A 363 -12.45 2.69 15.02
N ALA A 364 -13.66 2.18 14.76
CA ALA A 364 -14.36 2.33 13.47
C ALA A 364 -14.62 3.80 13.09
N HIS A 365 -14.74 4.68 14.09
CA HIS A 365 -14.95 6.11 13.91
C HIS A 365 -13.70 6.85 13.36
N LEU A 366 -12.51 6.26 13.49
CA LEU A 366 -11.26 6.81 12.96
C LEU A 366 -11.00 6.40 11.51
N LEU A 367 -11.75 5.42 11.01
CA LEU A 367 -11.65 4.94 9.63
C LEU A 367 -12.43 5.83 8.67
N THR A 368 -11.85 6.10 7.50
CA THR A 368 -12.63 6.65 6.38
C THR A 368 -13.64 5.61 5.88
N PRO A 369 -14.60 5.97 5.01
CA PRO A 369 -15.41 4.97 4.32
C PRO A 369 -14.58 3.92 3.58
N TYR A 370 -13.46 4.33 2.99
CA TYR A 370 -12.51 3.44 2.30
C TYR A 370 -11.82 2.48 3.28
N GLY A 371 -11.39 2.98 4.45
CA GLY A 371 -10.82 2.14 5.51
C GLY A 371 -11.79 1.15 6.14
N ARG A 372 -13.07 1.51 6.27
CA ARG A 372 -14.12 0.59 6.70
C ARG A 372 -14.33 -0.54 5.69
N GLN A 373 -14.41 -0.23 4.40
CA GLN A 373 -14.51 -1.24 3.35
C GLN A 373 -13.30 -2.17 3.34
N PHE A 374 -12.09 -1.61 3.51
CA PHE A 374 -10.86 -2.39 3.62
C PHE A 374 -10.89 -3.36 4.80
N THR A 375 -11.31 -2.87 5.98
CA THR A 375 -11.45 -3.70 7.19
C THR A 375 -12.48 -4.81 6.98
N MET A 376 -13.66 -4.47 6.45
CA MET A 376 -14.72 -5.45 6.18
C MET A 376 -14.25 -6.52 5.21
N TRP A 377 -13.60 -6.14 4.10
CA TRP A 377 -13.04 -7.10 3.14
C TRP A 377 -12.10 -8.12 3.80
N LEU A 378 -11.22 -7.66 4.70
CA LEU A 378 -10.29 -8.53 5.41
C LEU A 378 -10.97 -9.42 6.46
N VAL A 379 -11.92 -8.87 7.21
CA VAL A 379 -12.66 -9.64 8.23
C VAL A 379 -13.57 -10.67 7.56
N ASP A 380 -14.21 -10.34 6.43
CA ASP A 380 -15.05 -11.27 5.68
C ASP A 380 -14.23 -12.42 5.10
N ALA A 381 -13.00 -12.14 4.64
CA ALA A 381 -12.06 -13.19 4.25
C ALA A 381 -11.64 -14.04 5.46
N LEU A 382 -11.34 -13.42 6.59
CA LEU A 382 -10.97 -14.13 7.82
C LEU A 382 -12.07 -15.06 8.33
N GLU A 383 -13.33 -14.61 8.29
CA GLU A 383 -14.51 -15.40 8.66
C GLU A 383 -14.68 -16.64 7.76
N ARG A 384 -14.34 -16.53 6.47
CA ARG A 384 -14.34 -17.69 5.55
C ARG A 384 -13.21 -18.68 5.85
N ILE A 385 -12.03 -18.19 6.24
CA ILE A 385 -10.90 -19.06 6.60
C ILE A 385 -11.16 -19.75 7.95
N ALA A 386 -11.79 -19.03 8.89
CA ALA A 386 -12.05 -19.49 10.24
C ALA A 386 -13.46 -19.02 10.68
N PRO A 387 -14.51 -19.82 10.38
CA PRO A 387 -15.88 -19.49 10.76
C PRO A 387 -16.06 -19.28 12.26
N GLY A 388 -16.89 -18.32 12.63
CA GLY A 388 -17.20 -17.96 14.01
C GLY A 388 -16.32 -16.86 14.61
N VAL A 389 -15.40 -16.25 13.83
CA VAL A 389 -14.53 -15.16 14.31
C VAL A 389 -15.37 -13.97 14.78
N ARG A 390 -16.33 -13.50 13.98
CA ARG A 390 -17.23 -12.39 14.35
C ARG A 390 -18.17 -12.77 15.50
N ALA A 391 -18.65 -14.01 15.53
CA ALA A 391 -19.53 -14.50 16.59
C ALA A 391 -18.83 -14.47 17.97
N ALA A 392 -17.53 -14.79 18.00
CA ALA A 392 -16.72 -14.77 19.22
C ALA A 392 -16.55 -13.36 19.82
N TRP A 393 -16.65 -12.29 19.02
CA TRP A 393 -16.56 -10.90 19.50
C TRP A 393 -17.76 -10.50 20.36
N SER A 394 -18.94 -11.04 20.06
CA SER A 394 -20.20 -10.68 20.73
C SER A 394 -20.28 -11.25 22.15
N ALA A 395 -19.58 -12.35 22.45
CA ALA A 395 -19.55 -12.96 23.77
C ALA A 395 -18.66 -12.21 24.78
N ALA A 396 -17.89 -11.21 24.34
CA ALA A 396 -16.82 -10.59 25.14
C ALA A 396 -17.11 -9.19 25.68
N ASP A 397 -18.12 -8.44 25.18
CA ASP A 397 -18.44 -7.13 25.74
C ASP A 397 -19.81 -6.58 25.29
N GLU A 398 -20.74 -6.47 26.25
CA GLU A 398 -22.05 -5.80 26.14
C GLU A 398 -21.98 -4.29 26.51
N SER A 399 -20.78 -3.73 26.67
CA SER A 399 -20.61 -2.35 27.09
C SER A 399 -20.05 -1.45 25.99
N ALA A 400 -20.83 -0.40 25.70
CA ALA A 400 -20.49 0.84 24.99
C ALA A 400 -20.62 0.87 23.45
N SER A 401 -21.71 1.49 23.01
CA SER A 401 -21.78 2.17 21.71
C SER A 401 -22.48 3.52 21.88
N SER A 402 -21.71 4.60 21.73
CA SER A 402 -22.26 5.93 21.42
C SER A 402 -21.46 6.49 20.24
N ALA A 403 -22.09 6.55 19.08
CA ALA A 403 -21.49 7.08 17.86
C ALA A 403 -21.19 8.59 17.99
N PRO A 404 -20.10 9.12 17.42
CA PRO A 404 -19.88 10.55 17.35
C PRO A 404 -20.82 11.19 16.33
N ARG A 405 -21.46 12.27 16.74
CA ARG A 405 -22.28 13.14 15.91
C ARG A 405 -21.37 14.01 15.03
N ALA A 406 -21.51 13.91 13.70
CA ALA A 406 -20.83 14.81 12.77
C ALA A 406 -21.28 16.26 13.02
N ALA A 407 -20.32 17.17 13.20
CA ALA A 407 -20.59 18.60 13.31
C ALA A 407 -21.13 19.15 11.98
N THR A 408 -22.42 19.47 11.96
CA THR A 408 -23.08 20.18 10.86
C THR A 408 -22.74 21.66 10.93
N GLY A 409 -21.55 22.04 10.47
CA GLY A 409 -21.29 23.42 10.07
C GLY A 409 -22.10 23.72 8.81
N ALA A 410 -23.06 24.64 8.89
CA ALA A 410 -23.73 25.16 7.71
C ALA A 410 -22.70 25.95 6.88
N MET A 411 -22.48 25.54 5.62
CA MET A 411 -21.77 26.41 4.68
C MET A 411 -22.69 27.60 4.39
N ALA A 412 -22.19 28.82 4.58
CA ALA A 412 -22.93 30.02 4.23
C ALA A 412 -23.12 30.11 2.71
N ASP A 413 -24.32 30.53 2.30
CA ASP A 413 -24.86 30.51 0.93
C ASP A 413 -24.30 31.62 0.01
N ALA A 414 -23.06 32.05 0.23
CA ALA A 414 -22.60 33.36 -0.25
C ALA A 414 -21.56 33.32 -1.38
N GLY A 415 -21.43 32.21 -2.12
CA GLY A 415 -20.45 32.16 -3.19
C GLY A 415 -20.77 31.27 -4.39
N ARG A 416 -20.11 31.60 -5.50
CA ARG A 416 -20.08 30.80 -6.73
C ARG A 416 -18.92 29.82 -6.65
N TYR A 417 -19.13 28.59 -7.09
CA TYR A 417 -18.12 27.53 -6.99
C TYR A 417 -17.55 27.19 -8.35
N ARG A 418 -16.23 27.33 -8.52
CA ARG A 418 -15.51 27.03 -9.75
C ARG A 418 -14.41 26.02 -9.49
N ALA A 419 -14.36 24.95 -10.27
CA ALA A 419 -13.27 23.99 -10.26
C ALA A 419 -11.96 24.68 -10.64
N VAL A 420 -10.90 24.38 -9.89
CA VAL A 420 -9.54 24.80 -10.25
C VAL A 420 -9.06 23.95 -11.41
N GLU A 421 -8.52 24.58 -12.44
CA GLU A 421 -7.98 23.88 -13.60
C GLU A 421 -6.80 22.99 -13.15
N PRO A 422 -6.90 21.67 -13.30
CA PRO A 422 -5.84 20.77 -12.89
C PRO A 422 -4.65 20.86 -13.86
N THR A 423 -3.44 20.65 -13.34
CA THR A 423 -2.23 20.52 -14.19
C THR A 423 -2.23 19.24 -15.02
N GLY A 424 -2.89 18.21 -14.51
CA GLY A 424 -3.11 16.95 -15.20
C GLY A 424 -4.35 16.26 -14.66
N ALA A 425 -5.07 15.56 -15.51
CA ALA A 425 -6.24 14.80 -15.15
C ALA A 425 -6.23 13.45 -15.86
N LEU A 426 -6.48 12.37 -15.12
CA LEU A 426 -6.58 11.03 -15.69
C LEU A 426 -7.79 10.29 -15.12
N SER A 427 -8.72 9.95 -16.02
CA SER A 427 -9.92 9.18 -15.69
C SER A 427 -9.63 7.69 -15.72
N LEU A 428 -9.98 7.00 -14.63
CA LEU A 428 -10.07 5.55 -14.54
C LEU A 428 -11.55 5.19 -14.40
N ALA A 429 -12.29 5.37 -15.50
CA ALA A 429 -13.75 5.22 -15.51
C ALA A 429 -14.22 3.82 -15.10
N ASP A 430 -13.47 2.78 -15.48
CA ASP A 430 -13.69 1.38 -15.08
C ASP A 430 -13.59 1.18 -13.55
N GLN A 431 -12.80 2.02 -12.89
CA GLN A 431 -12.60 2.04 -11.44
C GLN A 431 -13.37 3.16 -10.74
N ARG A 432 -14.16 3.97 -11.48
CA ARG A 432 -14.94 5.10 -10.94
C ARG A 432 -14.06 6.07 -10.14
N ARG A 433 -12.89 6.41 -10.69
CA ARG A 433 -11.90 7.30 -10.10
C ARG A 433 -11.43 8.35 -11.11
N LEU A 434 -11.14 9.53 -10.59
CA LEU A 434 -10.41 10.58 -11.31
C LEU A 434 -9.16 10.95 -10.50
N VAL A 435 -8.01 10.99 -11.17
CA VAL A 435 -6.74 11.45 -10.61
C VAL A 435 -6.49 12.86 -11.11
N LEU A 436 -6.27 13.80 -10.20
CA LEU A 436 -6.01 15.21 -10.52
C LEU A 436 -4.65 15.65 -9.99
N GLY A 437 -3.95 16.46 -10.78
CA GLY A 437 -2.72 17.15 -10.41
C GLY A 437 -2.99 18.63 -10.16
N THR A 438 -2.33 19.22 -9.17
CA THR A 438 -2.24 20.68 -8.98
C THR A 438 -0.80 21.14 -9.16
N ALA A 439 -0.54 22.44 -9.34
CA ALA A 439 0.83 22.99 -9.50
C ALA A 439 1.33 23.84 -8.32
N SER A 440 0.45 24.33 -7.45
CA SER A 440 0.89 25.23 -6.38
C SER A 440 0.06 24.99 -5.13
N PRO A 441 0.50 24.05 -4.27
CA PRO A 441 1.64 23.16 -4.45
C PRO A 441 1.36 21.96 -5.40
N PRO A 442 2.39 21.27 -5.96
CA PRO A 442 2.19 20.05 -6.70
C PRO A 442 1.69 18.94 -5.78
N ARG A 443 0.47 18.48 -6.08
CA ARG A 443 -0.19 17.41 -5.35
C ARG A 443 -0.96 16.55 -6.33
N VAL A 444 -1.14 15.29 -5.94
CA VAL A 444 -2.02 14.36 -6.63
C VAL A 444 -3.22 14.06 -5.75
N HIS A 445 -4.42 14.26 -6.30
CA HIS A 445 -5.69 14.07 -5.61
C HIS A 445 -6.46 12.92 -6.26
N TRP A 446 -7.05 12.08 -5.41
CA TRP A 446 -7.94 11.01 -5.82
C TRP A 446 -9.38 11.41 -5.56
N LEU A 447 -10.18 11.51 -6.61
CA LEU A 447 -11.61 11.72 -6.51
C LEU A 447 -12.34 10.40 -6.76
N ASN A 448 -13.21 10.02 -5.83
CA ASN A 448 -14.22 8.99 -6.07
C ASN A 448 -15.31 9.54 -6.99
N LEU A 449 -16.25 8.68 -7.41
CA LEU A 449 -17.31 9.07 -8.34
C LEU A 449 -18.15 10.27 -7.85
N SER A 450 -18.51 10.30 -6.56
CA SER A 450 -19.29 11.40 -6.00
C SER A 450 -18.52 12.71 -6.04
N SER A 451 -17.27 12.72 -5.57
CA SER A 451 -16.43 13.92 -5.58
C SER A 451 -16.07 14.37 -7.00
N TRP A 452 -15.88 13.44 -7.93
CA TRP A 452 -15.67 13.74 -9.35
C TRP A 452 -16.90 14.43 -9.94
N LEU A 453 -18.10 13.90 -9.71
CA LEU A 453 -19.33 14.54 -10.20
C LEU A 453 -19.50 15.96 -9.62
N ILE A 454 -19.26 16.15 -8.33
CA ILE A 454 -19.31 17.49 -7.71
C ILE A 454 -18.30 18.42 -8.37
N PHE A 455 -17.04 17.98 -8.51
CA PHE A 455 -15.99 18.76 -9.17
C PHE A 455 -16.37 19.16 -10.60
N ALA A 456 -16.91 18.22 -11.39
CA ALA A 456 -17.33 18.47 -12.77
C ALA A 456 -18.53 19.44 -12.88
N LEU A 457 -19.37 19.52 -11.83
CA LEU A 457 -20.49 20.47 -11.79
C LEU A 457 -20.04 21.89 -11.44
N CYS A 458 -18.91 22.08 -10.75
CA CYS A 458 -18.40 23.39 -10.31
C CYS A 458 -17.89 24.26 -11.47
N ASP A 459 -18.80 24.91 -12.19
CA ASP A 459 -18.58 25.76 -13.36
C ASP A 459 -18.81 27.26 -13.10
N GLY A 460 -18.94 27.66 -11.83
CA GLY A 460 -19.25 29.03 -11.40
C GLY A 460 -20.72 29.25 -11.00
N ARG A 461 -21.54 28.20 -10.91
CA ARG A 461 -22.90 28.25 -10.35
C ARG A 461 -22.91 28.37 -8.81
N ASP A 462 -24.06 28.74 -8.26
CA ASP A 462 -24.28 28.85 -6.81
C ASP A 462 -24.54 27.48 -6.14
N TYR A 463 -24.51 27.47 -4.80
CA TYR A 463 -24.68 26.25 -4.01
C TYR A 463 -26.00 25.52 -4.30
N ALA A 464 -27.10 26.27 -4.38
CA ALA A 464 -28.44 25.71 -4.57
C ALA A 464 -28.56 25.01 -5.94
N THR A 465 -28.06 25.65 -7.00
CA THR A 465 -28.08 25.12 -8.36
C THR A 465 -27.20 23.88 -8.48
N LEU A 466 -25.99 23.90 -7.89
CA LEU A 466 -25.09 22.75 -7.90
C LEU A 466 -25.67 21.57 -7.11
N ARG A 467 -26.26 21.82 -5.94
CA ARG A 467 -26.92 20.80 -5.14
C ARG A 467 -28.09 20.16 -5.88
N ALA A 468 -28.91 20.97 -6.55
CA ALA A 468 -30.01 20.48 -7.37
C ALA A 468 -29.51 19.59 -8.50
N GLY A 469 -28.51 20.06 -9.27
CA GLY A 469 -27.91 19.29 -10.36
C GLY A 469 -27.26 17.99 -9.90
N TYR A 470 -26.57 18.00 -8.76
CA TYR A 470 -26.02 16.77 -8.17
C TYR A 470 -27.14 15.79 -7.76
N THR A 471 -28.18 16.29 -7.07
CA THR A 471 -29.29 15.46 -6.59
C THR A 471 -30.05 14.82 -7.75
N GLU A 472 -30.28 15.57 -8.82
CA GLU A 472 -30.88 15.06 -10.06
C GLU A 472 -30.03 13.95 -10.69
N ALA A 473 -28.71 14.18 -10.82
CA ALA A 473 -27.79 13.23 -11.42
C ALA A 473 -27.69 11.89 -10.65
N VAL A 474 -27.95 11.89 -9.33
CA VAL A 474 -27.85 10.67 -8.49
C VAL A 474 -29.20 10.10 -8.05
N ALA A 475 -30.33 10.67 -8.48
CA ALA A 475 -31.67 10.34 -7.99
C ALA A 475 -32.04 8.85 -8.12
N GLY A 476 -31.49 8.14 -9.11
CA GLY A 476 -31.73 6.71 -9.32
C GLY A 476 -30.88 5.77 -8.46
N ALA A 477 -29.89 6.29 -7.72
CA ALA A 477 -28.93 5.49 -6.96
C ALA A 477 -28.88 5.86 -5.46
N VAL A 478 -29.21 7.11 -5.12
CA VAL A 478 -29.07 7.64 -3.76
C VAL A 478 -30.32 8.44 -3.39
N GLY A 479 -30.85 8.21 -2.18
CA GLY A 479 -32.01 8.96 -1.68
C GLY A 479 -31.70 10.47 -1.52
N PRO A 480 -32.69 11.37 -1.67
CA PRO A 480 -32.47 12.82 -1.71
C PRO A 480 -31.73 13.40 -0.48
N GLU A 481 -32.02 12.89 0.72
CA GLU A 481 -31.35 13.35 1.93
C GLU A 481 -29.86 12.97 1.96
N GLU A 482 -29.54 11.74 1.56
CA GLU A 482 -28.17 11.25 1.48
C GLU A 482 -27.41 11.95 0.36
N ALA A 483 -28.04 12.18 -0.79
CA ALA A 483 -27.47 12.98 -1.87
C ALA A 483 -27.11 14.39 -1.39
N GLY A 484 -27.98 15.03 -0.60
CA GLY A 484 -27.71 16.33 0.01
C GLY A 484 -26.51 16.30 0.96
N ARG A 485 -26.39 15.27 1.82
CA ARG A 485 -25.24 15.10 2.72
C ARG A 485 -23.93 14.86 1.96
N GLN A 486 -23.96 13.98 0.94
CA GLN A 486 -22.81 13.70 0.10
C GLN A 486 -22.33 14.95 -0.64
N PHE A 487 -23.25 15.70 -1.24
CA PHE A 487 -22.94 16.96 -1.92
C PHE A 487 -22.29 17.96 -0.96
N GLN A 488 -22.91 18.23 0.19
CA GLN A 488 -22.41 19.20 1.16
C GLN A 488 -21.02 18.83 1.69
N SER A 489 -20.82 17.56 2.06
CA SER A 489 -19.53 17.09 2.57
C SER A 489 -18.47 17.09 1.47
N GLY A 490 -18.81 16.61 0.27
CA GLY A 490 -17.89 16.51 -0.86
C GLY A 490 -17.44 17.88 -1.36
N LEU A 491 -18.37 18.83 -1.51
CA LEU A 491 -18.03 20.20 -1.92
C LEU A 491 -17.10 20.87 -0.91
N ARG A 492 -17.39 20.74 0.39
CA ARG A 492 -16.51 21.27 1.44
C ARG A 492 -15.10 20.70 1.35
N GLN A 493 -14.97 19.39 1.20
CA GLN A 493 -13.66 18.73 1.07
C GLN A 493 -12.91 19.18 -0.19
N LEU A 494 -13.61 19.37 -1.32
CA LEU A 494 -13.00 19.88 -2.54
C LEU A 494 -12.50 21.33 -2.38
N VAL A 495 -13.24 22.17 -1.66
CA VAL A 495 -12.81 23.54 -1.32
C VAL A 495 -11.61 23.53 -0.37
N GLU A 496 -11.67 22.73 0.71
CA GLU A 496 -10.57 22.58 1.67
C GLU A 496 -9.30 22.02 1.01
N ALA A 497 -9.44 21.13 0.02
CA ALA A 497 -8.35 20.59 -0.77
C ALA A 497 -7.80 21.56 -1.83
N GLY A 498 -8.42 22.73 -2.01
CA GLY A 498 -8.03 23.72 -3.03
C GLY A 498 -8.38 23.32 -4.47
N LEU A 499 -9.25 22.32 -4.65
CA LEU A 499 -9.71 21.86 -5.97
C LEU A 499 -10.90 22.65 -6.48
N VAL A 500 -11.62 23.36 -5.60
CA VAL A 500 -12.75 24.23 -5.94
C VAL A 500 -12.57 25.58 -5.24
N GLN A 501 -12.70 26.66 -5.98
CA GLN A 501 -12.72 28.03 -5.45
C GLN A 501 -14.15 28.44 -5.16
N ALA A 502 -14.35 29.14 -4.03
CA ALA A 502 -15.62 29.75 -3.65
C ALA A 502 -15.48 31.28 -3.70
N ASP A 503 -16.05 31.91 -4.73
CA ASP A 503 -16.06 33.37 -4.88
C ASP A 503 -16.98 33.99 -3.83
N GLY A 504 -16.40 34.58 -2.78
CA GLY A 504 -17.13 35.14 -1.64
C GLY A 504 -16.36 35.10 -0.31
N ALA A 505 -15.24 34.38 -0.25
CA ALA A 505 -14.36 34.31 0.93
C ALA A 505 -13.16 35.28 0.89
N ALA A 506 -12.93 35.98 -0.22
CA ALA A 506 -11.90 37.03 -0.33
C ALA A 506 -12.41 38.35 0.30
N GLY A 507 -12.43 38.40 1.62
CA GLY A 507 -12.85 39.60 2.36
C GLY A 507 -13.26 39.35 3.80
N ARG A 508 -12.43 38.66 4.59
CA ARG A 508 -12.39 38.80 6.05
C ARG A 508 -10.98 38.64 6.57
#